data_AF-A0A7U9WTU6-F1
#
_entry.id   AF-A0A7U9WTU6-F1
#
_cell.length_a   1.000
_cell.length_b   1.000
_cell.length_c   1.000
_cell.angle_alpha   90.00
_cell.angle_beta   90.00
_cell.angle_gamma   90.00
#
_symmetry.space_group_name_H-M   'P 1'
#
loop_
_entity.id
_entity.type
_entity.pdbx_description
1 polymer ?
#
loop_
_entity_poly.entity_id
_entity_poly.type
_entity_poly.pdbx_seq_one_letter_code
_entity_poly.pdbx_strand_id
1 'polypeptide(L)'
;MGYQVYNNIQENVNATKAVKETAGELLLYQGEPVSTYYYSTSCGFGADAGVWSSEQKDGFPYLNSVHIGKEEGPSAEELSNEEIFRDYITQVDESAYEKEEAWFRWQYQVEELEASELYKRLVQRYEAGAGKILTFTGEDIEEEEGLEESFESLKPEKFKKIRDIRCLKRKEGGVMDELLIETDKGIYKVVSEYNIRYILNQGGEVIRQDGTPYESAALLPSAYLIIDIEKEGKNVVGYSVVGGGYGHGVGMSQNGARAMGMEGVDCQDILSFYFQDCQINKIY
;
A
#
# COMPACT_ATOMS: atom_id res chain seq x y z
N MET A 1 9.12 -3.33 -16.87
CA MET A 1 7.97 -4.21 -16.63
C MET A 1 8.47 -5.47 -15.96
N GLY A 2 8.14 -5.66 -14.67
CA GLY A 2 8.22 -6.97 -14.04
C GLY A 2 6.86 -7.64 -14.25
N TYR A 3 6.83 -8.79 -14.91
CA TYR A 3 5.63 -9.60 -15.05
C TYR A 3 5.51 -10.57 -13.87
N GLN A 4 4.35 -11.18 -13.70
CA GLN A 4 4.12 -12.21 -12.69
C GLN A 4 5.04 -13.42 -12.91
N VAL A 5 5.37 -14.12 -11.82
CA VAL A 5 6.25 -15.28 -11.85
C VAL A 5 5.48 -16.49 -12.38
N TYR A 6 5.97 -17.10 -13.47
CA TYR A 6 5.51 -18.42 -13.90
C TYR A 6 6.21 -19.49 -13.07
N ASN A 7 5.57 -19.90 -11.98
CA ASN A 7 6.06 -20.99 -11.15
C ASN A 7 5.69 -22.30 -11.85
N ASN A 8 6.69 -23.05 -12.30
CA ASN A 8 6.54 -24.33 -13.01
C ASN A 8 5.96 -25.43 -12.09
N ILE A 9 4.75 -25.23 -11.59
CA ILE A 9 4.00 -26.11 -10.68
C ILE A 9 3.05 -27.00 -11.46
N GLN A 10 2.66 -28.10 -10.83
CA GLN A 10 1.71 -29.04 -11.40
C GLN A 10 0.34 -28.37 -11.62
N GLU A 11 -0.31 -28.66 -12.75
CA GLU A 11 -1.61 -28.11 -13.07
C GLU A 11 -2.66 -28.42 -11.99
N ASN A 12 -3.45 -27.41 -11.64
CA ASN A 12 -4.60 -27.57 -10.77
C ASN A 12 -5.87 -27.76 -11.62
N VAL A 13 -6.56 -28.88 -11.44
CA VAL A 13 -7.75 -29.24 -12.24
C VAL A 13 -8.85 -28.17 -12.18
N ASN A 14 -9.05 -27.54 -11.02
CA ASN A 14 -10.06 -26.49 -10.86
C ASN A 14 -9.64 -25.21 -11.61
N ALA A 15 -8.36 -24.84 -11.56
CA ALA A 15 -7.85 -23.72 -12.34
C ALA A 15 -7.95 -23.98 -13.86
N THR A 16 -7.57 -25.19 -14.30
CA THR A 16 -7.71 -25.59 -15.71
C THR A 16 -9.17 -25.58 -16.17
N LYS A 17 -10.10 -26.00 -15.30
CA LYS A 17 -11.54 -25.93 -15.58
C LYS A 17 -12.01 -24.48 -15.71
N ALA A 18 -11.66 -23.62 -14.75
CA ALA A 18 -12.03 -22.20 -14.76
C ALA A 18 -11.54 -21.50 -16.05
N VAL A 19 -10.28 -21.73 -16.44
CA VAL A 19 -9.70 -21.19 -17.69
C VAL A 19 -10.48 -21.65 -18.93
N LYS A 20 -10.92 -22.90 -18.96
CA LYS A 20 -11.72 -23.44 -20.08
C LYS A 20 -13.13 -22.86 -20.11
N GLU A 21 -13.74 -22.62 -18.95
CA GLU A 21 -15.08 -22.05 -18.83
C GLU A 21 -15.10 -20.59 -19.25
N THR A 22 -14.05 -19.83 -18.96
CA THR A 22 -13.89 -18.41 -19.34
C THR A 22 -13.08 -18.24 -20.63
N ALA A 23 -13.05 -19.27 -21.50
CA ALA A 23 -12.25 -19.23 -22.71
C ALA A 23 -12.79 -18.15 -23.68
N GLY A 24 -11.88 -17.27 -24.12
CA GLY A 24 -12.21 -16.16 -25.01
C GLY A 24 -12.89 -14.97 -24.32
N GLU A 25 -12.95 -14.94 -22.99
CA GLU A 25 -13.50 -13.81 -22.25
C GLU A 25 -12.41 -12.78 -21.92
N LEU A 26 -12.69 -11.51 -22.21
CA LEU A 26 -11.88 -10.37 -21.82
C LEU A 26 -12.72 -9.35 -21.05
N LEU A 27 -12.10 -8.74 -20.05
CA LEU A 27 -12.66 -7.59 -19.36
C LEU A 27 -12.33 -6.31 -20.16
N LEU A 28 -13.35 -5.55 -20.53
CA LEU A 28 -13.23 -4.36 -21.37
C LEU A 28 -13.77 -3.12 -20.65
N TYR A 29 -13.11 -1.98 -20.87
CA TYR A 29 -13.58 -0.65 -20.51
C TYR A 29 -13.75 0.14 -21.79
N GLN A 30 -14.96 0.65 -22.05
CA GLN A 30 -15.30 1.36 -23.29
C GLN A 30 -14.91 0.62 -24.58
N GLY A 31 -14.97 -0.72 -24.56
CA GLY A 31 -14.65 -1.59 -25.69
C GLY A 31 -13.17 -1.96 -25.84
N GLU A 32 -12.28 -1.42 -25.00
CA GLU A 32 -10.85 -1.72 -25.03
C GLU A 32 -10.44 -2.64 -23.85
N PRO A 33 -9.50 -3.58 -24.05
CA PRO A 33 -9.02 -4.45 -22.96
C PRO A 33 -8.43 -3.68 -21.79
N VAL A 34 -8.81 -4.05 -20.57
CA VAL A 34 -8.31 -3.41 -19.35
C VAL A 34 -7.01 -4.01 -18.82
N SER A 35 -6.26 -3.22 -18.08
CA SER A 35 -5.14 -3.68 -17.27
C SER A 35 -5.66 -4.25 -15.94
N THR A 36 -5.63 -5.58 -15.81
CA THR A 36 -6.16 -6.31 -14.65
C THR A 36 -5.11 -6.48 -13.53
N TYR A 37 -4.77 -5.38 -12.87
CA TYR A 37 -3.91 -5.46 -11.68
C TYR A 37 -4.60 -6.20 -10.54
N TYR A 38 -3.82 -6.91 -9.74
CA TYR A 38 -4.32 -7.65 -8.59
C TYR A 38 -3.24 -7.78 -7.52
N TYR A 39 -3.68 -7.99 -6.28
CA TYR A 39 -2.83 -8.16 -5.10
C TYR A 39 -3.43 -9.20 -4.14
N SER A 40 -2.72 -9.55 -3.06
CA SER A 40 -3.13 -10.69 -2.24
C SER A 40 -4.31 -10.38 -1.33
N THR A 41 -4.15 -9.39 -0.45
CA THR A 41 -5.12 -9.10 0.62
C THR A 41 -5.22 -7.60 0.83
N SER A 42 -6.42 -7.06 1.04
CA SER A 42 -6.60 -5.64 1.38
C SER A 42 -6.59 -5.40 2.90
N CYS A 43 -6.56 -4.14 3.32
CA CYS A 43 -6.89 -3.77 4.70
C CYS A 43 -8.41 -3.58 4.91
N GLY A 44 -9.23 -4.01 3.95
CA GLY A 44 -10.64 -3.68 3.77
C GLY A 44 -10.89 -2.54 2.79
N PHE A 45 -9.83 -1.93 2.22
CA PHE A 45 -9.91 -0.94 1.15
C PHE A 45 -8.88 -1.22 0.05
N GLY A 46 -9.27 -0.94 -1.19
CA GLY A 46 -8.36 -0.86 -2.34
C GLY A 46 -7.76 0.54 -2.51
N ALA A 47 -6.84 0.67 -3.46
CA ALA A 47 -6.26 1.93 -3.92
C ALA A 47 -6.60 2.16 -5.39
N ASP A 48 -6.64 3.44 -5.78
CA ASP A 48 -6.64 3.82 -7.18
C ASP A 48 -5.24 3.67 -7.81
N ALA A 49 -5.18 3.73 -9.15
CA ALA A 49 -3.90 3.69 -9.86
C ALA A 49 -3.01 4.93 -9.63
N GLY A 50 -3.55 5.98 -9.01
CA GLY A 50 -2.83 7.17 -8.57
C GLY A 50 -1.72 6.85 -7.58
N VAL A 51 -1.77 5.72 -6.86
CA VAL A 51 -0.71 5.26 -5.95
C VAL A 51 0.67 5.19 -6.64
N TRP A 52 0.70 5.00 -7.96
CA TRP A 52 1.93 4.97 -8.74
C TRP A 52 2.26 6.33 -9.40
N SER A 53 1.28 6.95 -10.05
CA SER A 53 1.36 8.32 -10.58
C SER A 53 -0.01 8.90 -10.94
N SER A 54 -0.13 10.23 -10.99
CA SER A 54 -1.36 10.90 -11.44
C SER A 54 -1.73 10.54 -12.88
N GLU A 55 -0.74 10.39 -13.77
CA GLU A 55 -0.95 9.94 -15.16
C GLU A 55 -1.58 8.54 -15.22
N GLN A 56 -1.26 7.66 -14.27
CA GLN A 56 -1.86 6.33 -14.20
C GLN A 56 -3.29 6.36 -13.63
N LYS A 57 -3.62 7.30 -12.73
CA LYS A 57 -5.01 7.53 -12.31
C LYS A 57 -5.88 7.86 -13.53
N ASP A 58 -5.43 8.79 -14.36
CA ASP A 58 -6.15 9.21 -15.58
C ASP A 58 -6.19 8.09 -16.64
N GLY A 59 -5.12 7.30 -16.75
CA GLY A 59 -5.04 6.19 -17.70
C GLY A 59 -5.86 4.96 -17.32
N PHE A 60 -6.26 4.81 -16.06
CA PHE A 60 -7.00 3.66 -15.55
C PHE A 60 -8.23 4.07 -14.73
N PRO A 61 -9.23 4.72 -15.35
CA PRO A 61 -10.41 5.26 -14.64
C PRO A 61 -11.30 4.19 -13.99
N TYR A 62 -11.12 2.92 -14.35
CA TYR A 62 -11.81 1.77 -13.76
C TYR A 62 -11.14 1.23 -12.48
N LEU A 63 -9.95 1.73 -12.12
CA LEU A 63 -9.22 1.34 -10.91
C LEU A 63 -9.39 2.44 -9.84
N ASN A 64 -10.45 2.31 -9.05
CA ASN A 64 -10.79 3.26 -8.00
C ASN A 64 -10.57 2.64 -6.61
N SER A 65 -10.32 3.50 -5.62
CA SER A 65 -10.33 3.07 -4.22
C SER A 65 -11.77 2.73 -3.81
N VAL A 66 -11.96 1.51 -3.33
CA VAL A 66 -13.27 1.00 -2.89
C VAL A 66 -13.15 0.31 -1.55
N HIS A 67 -14.20 0.42 -0.74
CA HIS A 67 -14.39 -0.39 0.45
C HIS A 67 -14.69 -1.84 0.04
N ILE A 68 -13.94 -2.80 0.58
CA ILE A 68 -14.01 -4.23 0.27
C ILE A 68 -14.79 -4.93 1.39
N GLY A 69 -16.06 -4.57 1.52
CA GLY A 69 -16.99 -5.10 2.51
C GLY A 69 -18.40 -5.29 1.99
N LYS A 70 -19.24 -5.90 2.84
CA LYS A 70 -20.64 -6.24 2.52
C LYS A 70 -21.63 -5.10 2.73
N GLU A 71 -21.28 -4.20 3.64
CA GLU A 71 -22.10 -3.06 4.04
C GLU A 71 -21.35 -1.78 3.70
N GLU A 72 -22.05 -0.64 3.69
CA GLU A 72 -21.39 0.66 3.53
C GLU A 72 -20.45 0.91 4.72
N GLY A 73 -19.15 0.97 4.44
CA GLY A 73 -18.13 1.43 5.37
C GLY A 73 -17.87 2.94 5.27
N PRO A 74 -16.80 3.44 5.91
CA PRO A 74 -16.32 4.79 5.66
C PRO A 74 -15.99 4.98 4.18
N SER A 75 -16.11 6.21 3.68
CA SER A 75 -15.72 6.53 2.31
C SER A 75 -14.19 6.44 2.16
N ALA A 76 -13.74 6.14 0.94
CA ALA A 76 -12.32 6.13 0.62
C ALA A 76 -11.66 7.50 0.87
N GLU A 77 -12.39 8.60 0.65
CA GLU A 77 -11.94 9.95 0.93
C GLU A 77 -11.70 10.20 2.42
N GLU A 78 -12.60 9.75 3.30
CA GLU A 78 -12.43 9.86 4.75
C GLU A 78 -11.14 9.18 5.23
N LEU A 79 -10.79 8.02 4.65
CA LEU A 79 -9.56 7.31 4.98
C LEU A 79 -8.28 7.99 4.51
N SER A 80 -8.35 9.07 3.73
CA SER A 80 -7.18 9.90 3.45
C SER A 80 -6.72 10.73 4.67
N ASN A 81 -7.58 10.87 5.68
CA ASN A 81 -7.23 11.51 6.94
C ASN A 81 -6.48 10.56 7.88
N GLU A 82 -5.36 11.01 8.46
CA GLU A 82 -4.50 10.20 9.33
C GLU A 82 -5.23 9.64 10.56
N GLU A 83 -6.01 10.46 11.25
CA GLU A 83 -6.67 10.06 12.49
C GLU A 83 -7.83 9.11 12.22
N ILE A 84 -8.62 9.37 11.17
CA ILE A 84 -9.70 8.46 10.76
C ILE A 84 -9.11 7.11 10.32
N PHE A 85 -8.02 7.13 9.55
CA PHE A 85 -7.34 5.89 9.15
C PHE A 85 -6.77 5.13 10.34
N ARG A 86 -6.18 5.83 11.32
CA ARG A 86 -5.67 5.24 12.56
C ARG A 86 -6.77 4.52 13.34
N ASP A 87 -7.92 5.15 13.49
CA ASP A 87 -9.09 4.53 14.15
C ASP A 87 -9.58 3.30 13.37
N TYR A 88 -9.61 3.38 12.04
CA TYR A 88 -10.03 2.28 11.18
C TYR A 88 -9.07 1.08 11.21
N ILE A 89 -7.76 1.31 11.03
CA ILE A 89 -6.77 0.25 10.88
C ILE A 89 -6.49 -0.49 12.19
N THR A 90 -6.74 0.16 13.34
CA THR A 90 -6.60 -0.46 14.67
C THR A 90 -7.81 -1.29 15.07
N GLN A 91 -8.90 -1.24 14.29
CA GLN A 91 -10.10 -2.03 14.49
C GLN A 91 -10.26 -3.09 13.39
N VAL A 92 -11.17 -4.04 13.65
CA VAL A 92 -11.61 -5.02 12.65
C VAL A 92 -12.94 -4.54 12.09
N ASP A 93 -12.96 -4.25 10.79
CA ASP A 93 -14.21 -4.03 10.07
C ASP A 93 -14.92 -5.38 9.89
N GLU A 94 -15.99 -5.56 10.66
CA GLU A 94 -16.79 -6.78 10.66
C GLU A 94 -17.52 -7.05 9.34
N SER A 95 -17.68 -6.02 8.50
CA SER A 95 -18.29 -6.11 7.17
C SER A 95 -17.28 -6.52 6.09
N ALA A 96 -15.97 -6.40 6.35
CA ALA A 96 -14.94 -6.65 5.35
C ALA A 96 -14.92 -8.13 4.92
N TYR A 97 -14.86 -8.37 3.61
CA TYR A 97 -14.78 -9.72 3.05
C TYR A 97 -13.54 -10.48 3.52
N GLU A 98 -12.46 -9.76 3.83
CA GLU A 98 -11.14 -10.30 4.09
C GLU A 98 -10.78 -10.35 5.58
N LYS A 99 -11.73 -10.06 6.48
CA LYS A 99 -11.45 -9.88 7.91
C LYS A 99 -10.79 -11.09 8.59
N GLU A 100 -10.98 -12.29 8.06
CA GLU A 100 -10.40 -13.55 8.58
C GLU A 100 -9.02 -13.87 7.97
N GLU A 101 -8.55 -13.12 6.97
CA GLU A 101 -7.25 -13.39 6.34
C GLU A 101 -6.10 -13.00 7.25
N ALA A 102 -5.07 -13.86 7.36
CA ALA A 102 -3.90 -13.58 8.21
C ALA A 102 -3.24 -12.21 7.93
N TRP A 103 -3.32 -11.73 6.68
CA TRP A 103 -2.75 -10.44 6.27
C TRP A 103 -3.68 -9.24 6.44
N PHE A 104 -4.95 -9.43 6.83
CA PHE A 104 -5.91 -8.32 6.95
C PHE A 104 -5.45 -7.25 7.95
N ARG A 105 -4.81 -7.70 9.03
CA ARG A 105 -4.04 -6.86 9.97
C ARG A 105 -2.69 -7.50 10.25
N TRP A 106 -1.71 -6.67 10.57
CA TRP A 106 -0.37 -7.10 10.97
C TRP A 106 0.31 -6.02 11.81
N GLN A 107 1.30 -6.45 12.59
CA GLN A 107 2.13 -5.58 13.43
C GLN A 107 3.61 -5.79 13.10
N TYR A 108 4.39 -4.72 13.24
CA TYR A 108 5.83 -4.74 13.01
C TYR A 108 6.51 -3.81 14.02
N GLN A 109 7.60 -4.27 14.64
CA GLN A 109 8.31 -3.53 15.68
C GLN A 109 9.78 -3.36 15.29
N VAL A 110 10.29 -2.14 15.48
CA VAL A 110 11.71 -1.83 15.48
C VAL A 110 12.09 -1.35 16.88
N GLU A 111 12.70 -2.23 17.67
CA GLU A 111 13.14 -1.92 19.04
C GLU A 111 14.37 -0.99 19.07
N GLU A 112 15.32 -1.22 18.15
CA GLU A 112 16.55 -0.43 18.03
C GLU A 112 16.70 0.09 16.60
N LEU A 113 16.41 1.37 16.41
CA LEU A 113 16.47 2.03 15.12
C LEU A 113 17.90 2.51 14.81
N GLU A 114 18.53 1.82 13.87
CA GLU A 114 19.85 2.17 13.37
C GLU A 114 19.77 3.27 12.30
N ALA A 115 20.12 4.51 12.68
CA ALA A 115 20.14 5.65 11.75
C ALA A 115 21.01 5.40 10.50
N SER A 116 22.05 4.58 10.62
CA SER A 116 22.91 4.22 9.50
C SER A 116 22.22 3.33 8.46
N GLU A 117 21.33 2.43 8.88
CA GLU A 117 20.57 1.56 7.98
C GLU A 117 19.42 2.32 7.33
N LEU A 118 18.71 3.18 8.08
CA LEU A 118 17.70 4.07 7.52
C LEU A 118 18.30 5.00 6.45
N TYR A 119 19.47 5.60 6.75
CA TYR A 119 20.21 6.41 5.78
C TYR A 119 20.56 5.63 4.50
N LYS A 120 21.07 4.40 4.66
CA LYS A 120 21.42 3.53 3.54
C LYS A 120 20.20 3.26 2.66
N ARG A 121 19.05 2.92 3.25
CA ARG A 121 17.80 2.68 2.52
C ARG A 121 17.29 3.92 1.80
N LEU A 122 17.35 5.09 2.44
CA LEU A 122 17.03 6.37 1.80
C LEU A 122 17.89 6.64 0.57
N VAL A 123 19.21 6.47 0.67
CA VAL A 123 20.13 6.67 -0.45
C VAL A 123 19.87 5.67 -1.58
N GLN A 124 19.61 4.39 -1.26
CA GLN A 124 19.27 3.38 -2.27
C GLN A 124 18.00 3.74 -3.04
N ARG A 125 16.98 4.26 -2.35
CA ARG A 125 15.74 4.70 -3.01
C ARG A 125 15.94 5.99 -3.81
N TYR A 126 16.77 6.91 -3.34
CA TYR A 126 17.15 8.10 -4.10
C TYR A 126 17.88 7.73 -5.39
N GLU A 127 18.84 6.79 -5.33
CA GLU A 127 19.59 6.33 -6.50
C GLU A 127 18.72 5.55 -7.50
N ALA A 128 17.68 4.85 -7.03
CA ALA A 128 16.71 4.17 -7.89
C ALA A 128 15.66 5.10 -8.50
N GLY A 129 15.43 6.28 -7.91
CA GLY A 129 14.42 7.24 -8.37
C GLY A 129 14.47 8.54 -7.58
N ALA A 130 15.36 9.44 -7.98
CA ALA A 130 15.68 10.67 -7.24
C ALA A 130 14.45 11.55 -6.97
N GLY A 131 13.50 11.61 -7.93
CA GLY A 131 12.24 12.34 -7.79
C GLY A 131 11.23 11.75 -6.80
N LYS A 132 11.61 10.73 -6.02
CA LYS A 132 10.76 10.13 -4.98
C LYS A 132 11.34 10.21 -3.57
N ILE A 133 12.58 10.68 -3.43
CA ILE A 133 13.21 10.98 -2.15
C ILE A 133 13.65 12.44 -2.21
N LEU A 134 12.88 13.31 -1.57
CA LEU A 134 13.06 14.75 -1.65
C LEU A 134 13.59 15.29 -0.33
N THR A 135 14.40 16.34 -0.39
CA THR A 135 14.96 17.03 0.76
C THR A 135 14.29 18.39 0.90
N PHE A 136 13.89 18.73 2.11
CA PHE A 136 13.31 20.04 2.43
C PHE A 136 14.38 21.14 2.32
N THR A 137 14.04 22.22 1.61
CA THR A 137 14.90 23.39 1.38
C THR A 137 14.29 24.70 1.93
N GLY A 138 13.12 24.62 2.58
CA GLY A 138 12.45 25.77 3.19
C GLY A 138 13.06 26.21 4.54
N GLU A 139 12.56 27.32 5.06
CA GLU A 139 13.06 27.93 6.31
C GLU A 139 12.42 27.32 7.57
N ASP A 140 11.11 27.00 7.53
CA ASP A 140 10.37 26.37 8.63
C ASP A 140 9.36 25.34 8.09
N ILE A 141 9.29 24.17 8.73
CA ILE A 141 8.36 23.10 8.38
C ILE A 141 7.02 23.20 9.13
N GLU A 142 6.95 24.04 10.17
CA GLU A 142 5.72 24.27 10.94
C GLU A 142 4.75 25.25 10.25
N GLU A 143 5.21 25.98 9.22
CA GLU A 143 4.34 26.81 8.38
C GLU A 143 3.72 25.95 7.26
N GLU A 144 2.41 25.66 7.37
CA GLU A 144 1.68 24.84 6.38
C GLU A 144 1.69 25.45 4.96
N GLU A 145 1.75 26.78 4.86
CA GLU A 145 1.87 27.50 3.60
C GLU A 145 3.30 27.38 3.05
N GLY A 146 3.49 26.52 2.03
CA GLY A 146 4.77 26.38 1.31
C GLY A 146 5.45 25.01 1.43
N LEU A 147 4.87 24.07 2.18
CA LEU A 147 5.39 22.71 2.32
C LEU A 147 5.61 22.01 0.97
N GLU A 148 4.68 22.11 0.01
CA GLU A 148 4.82 21.42 -1.28
C GLU A 148 5.89 22.04 -2.20
N GLU A 149 6.15 23.35 -2.12
CA GLU A 149 7.14 24.05 -2.95
C GLU A 149 8.56 23.98 -2.38
N SER A 150 8.70 23.51 -1.14
CA SER A 150 9.96 23.51 -0.39
C SER A 150 10.70 22.16 -0.43
N PHE A 151 10.41 21.28 -1.39
CA PHE A 151 11.08 19.98 -1.53
C PHE A 151 11.79 19.84 -2.86
N GLU A 152 13.08 19.56 -2.81
CA GLU A 152 13.92 19.34 -3.98
C GLU A 152 14.53 17.94 -4.00
N SER A 153 14.79 17.41 -5.19
CA SER A 153 15.47 16.12 -5.38
C SER A 153 16.97 16.26 -5.12
N LEU A 154 17.34 16.37 -3.84
CA LEU A 154 18.73 16.41 -3.37
C LEU A 154 19.09 15.11 -2.65
N LYS A 155 20.33 14.63 -2.86
CA LYS A 155 20.82 13.40 -2.23
C LYS A 155 20.81 13.56 -0.71
N PRO A 156 20.25 12.61 0.06
CA PRO A 156 20.28 12.67 1.52
C PRO A 156 21.70 12.77 2.07
N GLU A 157 21.89 13.67 3.03
CA GLU A 157 23.11 13.76 3.82
C GLU A 157 23.17 12.66 4.88
N LYS A 158 24.38 12.22 5.23
CA LYS A 158 24.56 11.20 6.26
C LYS A 158 24.24 11.78 7.64
N PHE A 159 23.12 11.33 8.21
CA PHE A 159 22.66 11.71 9.54
C PHE A 159 23.03 10.68 10.63
N LYS A 160 22.91 11.11 11.89
CA LYS A 160 23.16 10.28 13.08
C LYS A 160 21.98 10.24 14.04
N LYS A 161 21.10 11.23 13.98
CA LYS A 161 19.92 11.32 14.84
C LYS A 161 18.69 11.45 13.98
N ILE A 162 17.64 10.76 14.39
CA ILE A 162 16.32 10.85 13.79
C ILE A 162 15.45 11.55 14.82
N ARG A 163 14.76 12.61 14.42
CA ARG A 163 13.94 13.44 15.32
C ARG A 163 12.47 13.12 15.19
N ASP A 164 12.04 12.72 13.99
CA ASP A 164 10.65 12.40 13.71
C ASP A 164 10.50 11.48 12.51
N ILE A 165 9.45 10.65 12.55
CA ILE A 165 8.98 9.84 11.43
C ILE A 165 7.45 9.91 11.48
N ARG A 166 6.81 10.48 10.45
CA ARG A 166 5.36 10.63 10.45
C ARG A 166 4.76 10.56 9.04
N CYS A 167 3.50 10.13 8.97
CA CYS A 167 2.69 10.28 7.78
C CYS A 167 2.56 11.77 7.44
N LEU A 168 2.82 12.13 6.19
CA LEU A 168 2.56 13.48 5.68
C LEU A 168 1.27 13.51 4.85
N LYS A 169 1.01 12.46 4.06
CA LYS A 169 -0.15 12.38 3.18
C LYS A 169 -0.55 10.94 2.92
N ARG A 170 -1.87 10.69 2.90
CA ARG A 170 -2.48 9.46 2.39
C ARG A 170 -3.25 9.75 1.11
N LYS A 171 -3.44 8.70 0.32
CA LYS A 171 -4.42 8.68 -0.76
C LYS A 171 -5.75 8.12 -0.28
N GLU A 172 -6.76 8.25 -1.12
CA GLU A 172 -8.06 7.60 -0.92
C GLU A 172 -7.86 6.10 -0.61
N GLY A 173 -8.65 5.59 0.34
CA GLY A 173 -8.52 4.22 0.87
C GLY A 173 -7.45 4.06 1.94
N GLY A 174 -6.67 5.12 2.21
CA GLY A 174 -5.76 5.19 3.36
C GLY A 174 -4.36 4.64 3.13
N VAL A 175 -3.98 4.36 1.88
CA VAL A 175 -2.59 4.03 1.54
C VAL A 175 -1.71 5.25 1.79
N MET A 176 -0.63 5.09 2.55
CA MET A 176 0.33 6.17 2.79
C MET A 176 1.06 6.51 1.49
N ASP A 177 1.04 7.79 1.10
CA ASP A 177 1.64 8.28 -0.13
C ASP A 177 2.89 9.10 0.11
N GLU A 178 2.92 9.86 1.21
CA GLU A 178 4.08 10.65 1.60
C GLU A 178 4.42 10.42 3.08
N LEU A 179 5.68 10.09 3.34
CA LEU A 179 6.25 9.94 4.68
C LEU A 179 7.30 11.02 4.90
N LEU A 180 7.28 11.66 6.05
CA LEU A 180 8.28 12.64 6.48
C LEU A 180 9.27 12.00 7.47
N ILE A 181 10.56 12.21 7.25
CA ILE A 181 11.64 11.82 8.19
C ILE A 181 12.47 13.06 8.51
N GLU A 182 12.44 13.50 9.77
CA GLU A 182 13.29 14.58 10.27
C GLU A 182 14.55 14.02 10.92
N THR A 183 15.71 14.61 10.62
CA THR A 183 17.02 14.18 11.15
C THR A 183 17.86 15.35 11.66
N ASP A 184 19.07 15.07 12.17
CA ASP A 184 20.04 16.13 12.48
C ASP A 184 20.68 16.79 11.25
N LYS A 185 20.39 16.32 10.03
CA LYS A 185 20.98 16.83 8.79
C LYS A 185 19.99 17.41 7.79
N GLY A 186 18.72 17.10 7.94
CA GLY A 186 17.69 17.57 7.04
C GLY A 186 16.39 16.83 7.26
N ILE A 187 15.40 17.25 6.48
CA ILE A 187 14.07 16.67 6.47
C ILE A 187 13.85 16.04 5.11
N TYR A 188 13.43 14.78 5.10
CA TYR A 188 13.28 14.00 3.89
C TYR A 188 11.82 13.61 3.70
N LYS A 189 11.28 13.90 2.51
CA LYS A 189 9.98 13.41 2.06
C LYS A 189 10.17 12.18 1.19
N VAL A 190 9.57 11.08 1.60
CA VAL A 190 9.57 9.80 0.89
C VAL A 190 8.21 9.65 0.21
N VAL A 191 8.22 9.57 -1.11
CA VAL A 191 7.00 9.51 -1.93
C VAL A 191 6.76 8.09 -2.42
N SER A 192 5.48 7.69 -2.50
CA SER A 192 4.92 6.41 -2.92
C SER A 192 5.00 5.27 -1.90
N GLU A 193 3.96 4.43 -1.92
CA GLU A 193 3.80 3.25 -1.07
C GLU A 193 5.04 2.35 -1.06
N TYR A 194 5.64 2.11 -2.22
CA TYR A 194 6.78 1.22 -2.36
C TYR A 194 8.01 1.72 -1.59
N ASN A 195 8.34 3.01 -1.74
CA ASN A 195 9.51 3.59 -1.08
C ASN A 195 9.31 3.66 0.43
N ILE A 196 8.10 3.98 0.87
CA ILE A 196 7.72 3.99 2.28
C ILE A 196 7.93 2.61 2.90
N ARG A 197 7.37 1.57 2.29
CA ARG A 197 7.54 0.17 2.73
C ARG A 197 8.98 -0.28 2.75
N TYR A 198 9.80 0.19 1.81
CA TYR A 198 11.21 -0.18 1.71
C TYR A 198 12.04 0.47 2.81
N ILE A 199 11.79 1.76 3.08
CA ILE A 199 12.55 2.56 4.05
C ILE A 199 12.16 2.21 5.48
N LEU A 200 10.88 1.99 5.75
CA LEU A 200 10.38 1.60 7.08
C LEU A 200 10.64 0.12 7.42
N ASN A 201 10.94 -0.73 6.44
CA ASN A 201 11.43 -2.06 6.77
C ASN A 201 12.85 -1.93 7.33
N GLN A 202 13.12 -2.40 8.54
CA GLN A 202 14.45 -2.50 9.15
C GLN A 202 14.92 -3.96 9.34
N GLY A 203 14.27 -4.90 8.66
CA GLY A 203 14.45 -6.36 8.85
C GLY A 203 13.59 -6.92 9.98
N GLY A 204 13.70 -8.22 10.25
CA GLY A 204 12.97 -8.89 11.33
C GLY A 204 11.56 -9.31 10.93
N GLU A 205 10.74 -9.61 11.94
CA GLU A 205 9.46 -10.28 11.76
C GLU A 205 8.28 -9.30 11.75
N VAL A 206 7.36 -9.55 10.82
CA VAL A 206 5.99 -9.03 10.87
C VAL A 206 5.11 -10.09 11.53
N ILE A 207 4.31 -9.69 12.51
CA ILE A 207 3.33 -10.57 13.16
C ILE A 207 1.97 -10.36 12.50
N ARG A 208 1.46 -11.40 11.84
CA ARG A 208 0.14 -11.42 11.23
C ARG A 208 -0.96 -11.47 12.28
N GLN A 209 -2.19 -11.09 11.93
CA GLN A 209 -3.30 -11.10 12.90
C GLN A 209 -3.65 -12.47 13.45
N ASP A 210 -3.32 -13.56 12.73
CA ASP A 210 -3.44 -14.93 13.21
C ASP A 210 -2.31 -15.34 14.19
N GLY A 211 -1.43 -14.40 14.55
CA GLY A 211 -0.30 -14.57 15.44
C GLY A 211 0.93 -15.20 14.80
N THR A 212 0.88 -15.53 13.51
CA THR A 212 2.00 -16.21 12.85
C THR A 212 3.05 -15.21 12.34
N PRO A 213 4.35 -15.48 12.57
CA PRO A 213 5.42 -14.58 12.14
C PRO A 213 5.68 -14.73 10.63
N TYR A 214 6.16 -13.64 10.03
CA TYR A 214 6.66 -13.58 8.67
C TYR A 214 7.93 -12.75 8.60
N GLU A 215 9.03 -13.36 8.14
CA GLU A 215 10.31 -12.67 8.00
C GLU A 215 10.25 -11.62 6.87
N SER A 216 10.34 -10.34 7.23
CA SER A 216 10.25 -9.22 6.29
C SER A 216 11.64 -8.79 5.85
N ALA A 217 12.15 -9.42 4.79
CA ALA A 217 13.53 -9.21 4.35
C ALA A 217 13.82 -7.82 3.72
N ALA A 218 12.89 -7.27 2.92
CA ALA A 218 13.18 -6.08 2.10
C ALA A 218 12.05 -5.05 2.02
N LEU A 219 10.81 -5.45 2.29
CA LEU A 219 9.63 -4.62 2.05
C LEU A 219 8.55 -4.97 3.06
N LEU A 220 7.97 -3.97 3.72
CA LEU A 220 6.78 -4.18 4.55
C LEU A 220 5.60 -4.74 3.70
N PRO A 221 4.62 -5.42 4.31
CA PRO A 221 3.51 -6.07 3.60
C PRO A 221 2.70 -5.13 2.68
N SER A 222 2.44 -3.91 3.13
CA SER A 222 1.69 -2.87 2.42
C SER A 222 2.07 -1.49 3.00
N ALA A 223 1.55 -0.41 2.40
CA ALA A 223 1.64 0.94 2.97
C ALA A 223 0.33 1.41 3.63
N TYR A 224 -0.63 0.51 3.85
CA TYR A 224 -1.82 0.77 4.67
C TYR A 224 -1.43 0.59 6.13
N LEU A 225 -0.71 1.57 6.67
CA LEU A 225 -0.09 1.48 7.98
C LEU A 225 -0.13 2.80 8.74
N ILE A 226 -0.02 2.71 10.07
CA ILE A 226 0.27 3.81 10.99
C ILE A 226 1.60 3.54 11.70
N ILE A 227 2.23 4.61 12.21
CA ILE A 227 3.54 4.55 12.86
C ILE A 227 3.41 5.23 14.21
N ASP A 228 3.85 4.53 15.26
CA ASP A 228 4.02 5.11 16.59
C ASP A 228 5.50 5.06 16.95
N ILE A 229 6.10 6.23 17.14
CA ILE A 229 7.54 6.37 17.36
C ILE A 229 7.88 6.35 18.85
N GLU A 230 9.01 5.73 19.17
CA GLU A 230 9.58 5.72 20.51
C GLU A 230 10.78 6.67 20.56
N LYS A 231 10.80 7.58 21.55
CA LYS A 231 11.84 8.60 21.68
C LYS A 231 12.59 8.52 23.00
N GLU A 232 13.91 8.64 22.92
CA GLU A 232 14.77 9.03 24.05
C GLU A 232 15.16 10.50 23.91
N GLY A 233 14.54 11.34 24.74
CA GLY A 233 14.64 12.80 24.59
C GLY A 233 14.05 13.26 23.25
N LYS A 234 14.90 13.80 22.36
CA LYS A 234 14.50 14.24 21.02
C LYS A 234 14.82 13.23 19.91
N ASN A 235 15.43 12.11 20.24
CA ASN A 235 15.88 11.13 19.25
C ASN A 235 14.89 9.96 19.21
N VAL A 236 14.42 9.62 18.01
CA VAL A 236 13.68 8.39 17.74
C VAL A 236 14.65 7.22 17.88
N VAL A 237 14.33 6.28 18.77
CA VAL A 237 15.13 5.08 19.06
C VAL A 237 14.47 3.80 18.56
N GLY A 238 13.17 3.84 18.28
CA GLY A 238 12.39 2.71 17.80
C GLY A 238 11.05 3.17 17.28
N TYR A 239 10.26 2.26 16.73
CA TYR A 239 8.86 2.49 16.39
C TYR A 239 8.09 1.19 16.24
N SER A 240 6.79 1.27 16.51
CA SER A 240 5.81 0.24 16.21
C SER A 240 4.97 0.63 14.99
N VAL A 241 4.59 -0.35 14.18
CA VAL A 241 3.70 -0.19 13.04
C VAL A 241 2.52 -1.12 13.21
N VAL A 242 1.32 -0.58 13.03
CA VAL A 242 0.10 -1.35 12.80
C VAL A 242 -0.30 -1.13 11.35
N GLY A 243 -0.53 -2.22 10.61
CA GLY A 243 -0.96 -2.13 9.23
C GLY A 243 -1.93 -3.23 8.83
N GLY A 244 -2.32 -3.21 7.57
CA GLY A 244 -3.23 -4.20 7.00
C GLY A 244 -3.00 -4.45 5.52
N GLY A 245 -3.43 -5.62 5.06
CA GLY A 245 -3.26 -6.06 3.69
C GLY A 245 -1.83 -6.48 3.31
N TYR A 246 -1.72 -7.07 2.12
CA TYR A 246 -0.48 -7.55 1.51
C TYR A 246 -0.49 -7.24 0.01
N GLY A 247 0.36 -6.29 -0.40
CA GLY A 247 0.46 -5.80 -1.78
C GLY A 247 0.19 -4.31 -1.92
N HIS A 248 0.04 -3.86 -3.18
CA HIS A 248 -0.11 -2.45 -3.53
C HIS A 248 -1.55 -1.93 -3.44
N GLY A 249 -2.55 -2.81 -3.37
CA GLY A 249 -3.95 -2.44 -3.19
C GLY A 249 -4.73 -2.06 -4.45
N VAL A 250 -4.10 -2.03 -5.63
CA VAL A 250 -4.74 -1.57 -6.88
C VAL A 250 -5.38 -2.74 -7.63
N GLY A 251 -6.64 -2.57 -8.05
CA GLY A 251 -7.41 -3.58 -8.78
C GLY A 251 -7.96 -4.65 -7.85
N MET A 252 -7.87 -5.92 -8.26
CA MET A 252 -8.58 -7.00 -7.57
C MET A 252 -7.80 -7.58 -6.38
N SER A 253 -8.43 -7.62 -5.20
CA SER A 253 -7.93 -8.42 -4.08
C SER A 253 -8.21 -9.91 -4.33
N GLN A 254 -7.18 -10.76 -4.30
CA GLN A 254 -7.33 -12.20 -4.50
C GLN A 254 -8.16 -12.86 -3.39
N ASN A 255 -7.88 -12.53 -2.13
CA ASN A 255 -8.63 -13.08 -1.01
C ASN A 255 -10.02 -12.45 -0.91
N GLY A 256 -10.18 -11.18 -1.25
CA GLY A 256 -11.49 -10.55 -1.37
C GLY A 256 -12.37 -11.23 -2.43
N ALA A 257 -11.85 -11.44 -3.64
CA ALA A 257 -12.54 -12.19 -4.70
C ALA A 257 -12.86 -13.63 -4.28
N ARG A 258 -11.94 -14.30 -3.56
CA ARG A 258 -12.19 -15.64 -3.01
C ARG A 258 -13.35 -15.64 -2.03
N ALA A 259 -13.37 -14.70 -1.09
CA ALA A 259 -14.43 -14.58 -0.08
C ALA A 259 -15.79 -14.29 -0.75
N MET A 260 -15.84 -13.34 -1.69
CA MET A 260 -17.04 -13.06 -2.48
C MET A 260 -17.54 -14.31 -3.23
N GLY A 261 -16.64 -15.06 -3.88
CA GLY A 261 -16.99 -16.30 -4.57
C GLY A 261 -17.47 -17.42 -3.64
N MET A 262 -16.91 -17.54 -2.42
CA MET A 262 -17.38 -18.46 -1.39
C MET A 262 -18.79 -18.12 -0.90
N GLU A 263 -19.18 -16.86 -1.00
CA GLU A 263 -20.53 -16.37 -0.70
C GLU A 263 -21.50 -16.45 -1.90
N GLY A 264 -21.02 -16.96 -3.03
CA GLY A 264 -21.84 -17.21 -4.22
C GLY A 264 -21.96 -16.02 -5.17
N VAL A 265 -21.19 -14.94 -4.96
CA VAL A 265 -21.08 -13.86 -5.95
C VAL A 265 -20.42 -14.41 -7.21
N ASP A 266 -21.00 -14.13 -8.37
CA ASP A 266 -20.47 -14.65 -9.63
C ASP A 266 -19.24 -13.86 -10.13
N CYS A 267 -18.54 -14.44 -11.10
CA CYS A 267 -17.30 -13.86 -11.65
C CYS A 267 -17.51 -12.46 -12.24
N GLN A 268 -18.65 -12.23 -12.89
CA GLN A 268 -18.94 -10.96 -13.53
C GLN A 268 -19.14 -9.87 -12.48
N ASP A 269 -19.92 -10.15 -11.46
CA ASP A 269 -20.17 -9.23 -10.35
C ASP A 269 -18.88 -8.94 -9.55
N ILE A 270 -18.03 -9.97 -9.31
CA ILE A 270 -16.72 -9.78 -8.68
C ILE A 270 -15.83 -8.86 -9.53
N LEU A 271 -15.74 -9.08 -10.84
CA LEU A 271 -14.90 -8.24 -11.70
C LEU A 271 -15.45 -6.82 -11.81
N SER A 272 -16.76 -6.64 -11.95
CA SER A 272 -17.37 -5.30 -11.99
C SER A 272 -17.24 -4.54 -10.66
N PHE A 273 -17.12 -5.25 -9.54
CA PHE A 273 -16.83 -4.64 -8.25
C PHE A 273 -15.42 -4.02 -8.18
N TYR A 274 -14.39 -4.75 -8.63
CA TYR A 274 -12.99 -4.27 -8.58
C TYR A 274 -12.58 -3.40 -9.77
N PHE A 275 -13.23 -3.57 -10.91
CA PHE A 275 -12.95 -2.86 -12.16
C PHE A 275 -14.22 -2.14 -12.60
N GLN A 276 -14.41 -0.93 -12.09
CA GLN A 276 -15.65 -0.18 -12.25
C GLN A 276 -15.92 0.13 -13.72
N ASP A 277 -17.20 0.10 -14.10
CA ASP A 277 -17.69 0.31 -15.47
C ASP A 277 -17.09 -0.65 -16.53
N CYS A 278 -16.45 -1.74 -16.11
CA CYS A 278 -15.92 -2.76 -16.99
C CYS A 278 -16.93 -3.88 -17.23
N GLN A 279 -16.85 -4.50 -18.40
CA GLN A 279 -17.75 -5.58 -18.82
C GLN A 279 -16.96 -6.75 -19.40
N ILE A 280 -17.42 -7.97 -19.11
CA ILE A 280 -16.87 -9.18 -19.71
C ILE A 280 -17.48 -9.35 -21.09
N ASN A 281 -16.61 -9.44 -22.10
CA ASN A 281 -17.00 -9.73 -23.48
C ASN A 281 -16.28 -10.97 -24.00
N LYS A 282 -17.03 -11.79 -24.73
CA LYS A 282 -16.48 -12.95 -25.44
C LYS A 282 -15.97 -12.54 -26.82
N ILE A 283 -14.70 -12.78 -27.09
CA ILE A 283 -14.03 -12.41 -28.33
C ILE A 283 -13.86 -13.58 -29.32
N TYR A 284 -14.07 -14.83 -28.90
CA TYR A 284 -14.18 -16.02 -29.75
C TYR A 284 -14.87 -17.20 -29.06
#